data_AF-A0A951AKZ9-F1
#
_entry.id   AF-A0A951AKZ9-F1
#
_cell.length_a   1.000
_cell.length_b   1.000
_cell.length_c   1.000
_cell.angle_alpha   90.00
_cell.angle_beta   90.00
_cell.angle_gamma   90.00
#
_symmetry.space_group_name_H-M   'P 1'
#
loop_
_entity.id
_entity.type
_entity.pdbx_description
1 polymer ?
#
loop_
_entity_poly.entity_id
_entity_poly.type
_entity_poly.pdbx_seq_one_letter_code
_entity_poly.pdbx_strand_id
1 'polypeptide(L)'
;RVGRIRKRFDVLGNRVWDKVLVAFLPSPTDPFVKLPITYDRAYGGADSIPKNPEITSTYLDNPIGIGYYPLTKNRALIGKPLANTCEIGRPAIGTEGKYRPMSFGPVSRNTRDRVKHAGTYDQAWVEDLAPFWPKDFDYRFFQSAPLDQQIPHLLGGEEVELENLSAEGLEHFRIPKFSMPVIFAPHRGQEEKATAMCDTLMIEPDENRFTLTWRAPFGLRRNMFELKEIIVGEMPWSWRTARRSRITGKRHYGSLEELIQTNRRKKS
;
A
#
# COMPACT_ATOMS: atom_id res chain seq x y z
N ARG A 1 15.80 0.82 -1.57
CA ARG A 1 15.73 2.04 -2.43
C ARG A 1 14.86 1.71 -3.63
N VAL A 2 14.00 2.63 -4.06
CA VAL A 2 13.19 2.49 -5.28
C VAL A 2 13.32 3.81 -6.06
N GLY A 3 14.04 3.79 -7.17
CA GLY A 3 14.37 5.01 -7.91
C GLY A 3 14.98 6.09 -7.00
N ARG A 4 14.23 7.17 -6.78
CA ARG A 4 14.67 8.32 -5.96
C ARG A 4 14.36 8.19 -4.47
N ILE A 5 13.49 7.28 -4.05
CA ILE A 5 13.15 7.12 -2.63
C ILE A 5 14.07 6.12 -1.95
N ARG A 6 14.48 6.45 -0.73
CA ARG A 6 15.32 5.61 0.12
C ARG A 6 14.79 5.64 1.55
N LYS A 7 14.54 4.44 2.10
CA LYS A 7 14.18 4.24 3.50
C LYS A 7 15.12 3.21 4.10
N ARG A 8 15.62 3.51 5.30
CA ARG A 8 16.55 2.69 6.08
C ARG A 8 16.26 2.92 7.57
N PHE A 9 16.43 1.90 8.37
CA PHE A 9 16.28 1.92 9.82
C PHE A 9 17.02 0.74 10.41
N ASP A 10 17.31 0.78 11.71
CA ASP A 10 17.99 -0.30 12.41
C ASP A 10 16.98 -1.36 12.83
N VAL A 11 17.42 -2.62 12.78
CA VAL A 11 16.66 -3.77 13.30
C VAL A 11 17.48 -4.43 14.40
N LEU A 12 16.88 -4.52 15.57
CA LEU A 12 17.42 -5.14 16.76
C LEU A 12 16.68 -6.45 17.02
N GLY A 13 17.43 -7.43 17.51
CA GLY A 13 16.90 -8.67 18.08
C GLY A 13 15.87 -8.43 19.18
N ASN A 14 15.23 -9.51 19.60
CA ASN A 14 14.31 -9.45 20.73
C ASN A 14 15.03 -8.93 21.97
N ARG A 15 14.33 -8.05 22.67
CA ARG A 15 14.78 -7.46 23.94
C ARG A 15 13.58 -7.34 24.85
N VAL A 16 13.83 -7.51 26.14
CA VAL A 16 12.85 -7.26 27.19
C VAL A 16 13.42 -6.29 28.20
N TRP A 17 12.55 -5.66 28.97
CA TRP A 17 12.99 -4.94 30.16
C TRP A 17 13.48 -5.94 31.22
N ASP A 18 14.67 -5.71 31.74
CA ASP A 18 15.26 -6.51 32.81
C ASP A 18 15.66 -5.61 33.98
N LYS A 19 15.79 -6.21 35.16
CA LYS A 19 16.21 -5.52 36.37
C LYS A 19 17.71 -5.73 36.59
N VAL A 20 18.49 -4.67 36.41
CA VAL A 20 19.92 -4.64 36.69
C VAL A 20 20.16 -3.83 37.98
N LEU A 21 20.46 -4.54 39.07
CA LEU A 21 20.58 -3.98 40.43
C LEU A 21 19.32 -3.21 40.85
N VAL A 22 19.34 -1.88 40.71
CA VAL A 22 18.24 -0.97 41.08
C VAL A 22 17.56 -0.33 39.86
N ALA A 23 18.15 -0.46 38.67
CA ALA A 23 17.65 0.12 37.44
C ALA A 23 16.89 -0.93 36.61
N PHE A 24 15.92 -0.47 35.83
CA PHE A 24 15.30 -1.25 34.77
C PHE A 24 15.93 -0.83 33.45
N LEU A 25 16.56 -1.77 32.75
CA LEU A 25 17.28 -1.54 31.51
C LEU A 25 16.84 -2.55 30.45
N PRO A 26 16.95 -2.23 29.16
CA PRO A 26 16.80 -3.23 28.11
C PRO A 26 17.82 -4.36 28.29
N SER A 27 17.37 -5.59 28.10
CA SER A 27 18.26 -6.76 28.00
C SER A 27 19.24 -6.59 26.83
N PRO A 28 20.35 -7.35 26.81
CA PRO A 28 21.12 -7.54 25.60
C PRO A 28 20.23 -7.97 24.42
N THR A 29 20.65 -7.60 23.22
CA THR A 29 19.94 -7.93 21.98
C THR A 29 20.15 -9.40 21.63
N ASP A 30 19.07 -10.17 21.50
CA ASP A 30 19.17 -11.55 21.03
C ASP A 30 19.72 -11.61 19.59
N PRO A 31 20.69 -12.50 19.28
CA PRO A 31 21.10 -12.71 17.90
C PRO A 31 19.94 -13.28 17.08
N PHE A 32 19.82 -12.85 15.83
CA PHE A 32 18.78 -13.34 14.94
C PHE A 32 19.32 -13.46 13.50
N VAL A 33 18.72 -14.38 12.75
CA VAL A 33 18.93 -14.52 11.30
C VAL A 33 17.77 -13.90 10.53
N LYS A 34 16.53 -14.04 11.04
CA LYS A 34 15.32 -13.53 10.43
C LYS A 34 14.39 -12.95 11.50
N LEU A 35 13.81 -11.79 11.21
CA LEU A 35 12.78 -11.16 12.03
C LEU A 35 11.70 -10.51 11.15
N PRO A 36 10.41 -10.63 11.49
CA PRO A 36 9.35 -9.89 10.80
C PRO A 36 9.54 -8.38 10.97
N ILE A 37 9.32 -7.63 9.88
CA ILE A 37 9.33 -6.17 9.88
C ILE A 37 7.90 -5.67 9.75
N THR A 38 7.22 -5.49 10.89
CA THR A 38 5.81 -5.12 10.95
C THR A 38 5.59 -4.05 12.00
N TYR A 39 4.48 -3.31 11.89
CA TYR A 39 4.18 -2.21 12.82
C TYR A 39 3.91 -2.69 14.25
N ASP A 40 3.45 -3.92 14.47
CA ASP A 40 3.30 -4.52 15.80
C ASP A 40 4.63 -4.79 16.51
N ARG A 41 5.75 -4.78 15.78
CA ARG A 41 7.11 -4.92 16.30
C ARG A 41 7.87 -3.60 16.35
N ALA A 42 7.26 -2.52 15.84
CA ALA A 42 7.78 -1.17 15.90
C ALA A 42 7.33 -0.46 17.18
N TYR A 43 7.98 0.66 17.52
CA TYR A 43 7.63 1.41 18.72
C TYR A 43 6.16 1.86 18.74
N GLY A 44 5.50 1.68 19.86
CA GLY A 44 4.12 2.10 20.08
C GLY A 44 3.39 1.18 21.04
N GLY A 45 2.08 1.08 20.86
CA GLY A 45 1.19 0.25 21.67
C GLY A 45 0.25 1.06 22.57
N ALA A 46 -0.53 0.32 23.36
CA ALA A 46 -1.38 0.84 24.41
C ALA A 46 -0.99 0.20 25.75
N ASP A 47 -0.91 1.02 26.79
CA ASP A 47 -0.57 0.59 28.15
C ASP A 47 -1.71 0.94 29.07
N SER A 48 -2.30 -0.08 29.70
CA SER A 48 -3.47 0.04 30.57
C SER A 48 -3.11 -0.42 31.99
N ILE A 49 -3.70 0.19 33.01
CA ILE A 49 -3.52 -0.25 34.39
C ILE A 49 -4.39 -1.51 34.62
N PRO A 50 -3.82 -2.68 34.98
CA PRO A 50 -4.60 -3.92 35.10
C PRO A 50 -5.77 -3.85 36.09
N LYS A 51 -5.64 -3.03 37.14
CA LYS A 51 -6.67 -2.85 38.15
C LYS A 51 -7.78 -1.85 37.77
N ASN A 52 -7.53 -0.96 36.80
CA ASN A 52 -8.59 -0.12 36.23
C ASN A 52 -8.29 0.16 34.73
N PRO A 53 -8.69 -0.77 33.86
CA PRO A 53 -8.37 -0.74 32.42
C PRO A 53 -8.87 0.51 31.68
N GLU A 54 -9.84 1.23 32.23
CA GLU A 54 -10.30 2.51 31.72
C GLU A 54 -9.20 3.58 31.68
N ILE A 55 -8.16 3.46 32.53
CA ILE A 55 -6.96 4.27 32.44
C ILE A 55 -5.99 3.59 31.48
N THR A 56 -6.04 4.04 30.22
CA THR A 56 -5.19 3.57 29.13
C THR A 56 -4.48 4.75 28.47
N SER A 57 -3.16 4.61 28.29
CA SER A 57 -2.37 5.52 27.45
C SER A 57 -2.02 4.83 26.13
N THR A 58 -2.33 5.46 25.01
CA THR A 58 -2.12 4.89 23.67
C THR A 58 -1.16 5.75 22.86
N TYR A 59 -0.14 5.12 22.27
CA TYR A 59 0.75 5.77 21.33
C TYR A 59 0.06 5.93 19.97
N LEU A 60 -0.54 7.10 19.73
CA LEU A 60 -1.44 7.36 18.59
C LEU A 60 -0.80 7.15 17.20
N ASP A 61 0.52 7.31 17.08
CA ASP A 61 1.21 7.12 15.80
C ASP A 61 1.34 5.64 15.43
N ASN A 62 1.28 4.72 16.42
CA ASN A 62 1.26 3.28 16.20
C ASN A 62 0.58 2.53 17.38
N PRO A 63 -0.76 2.48 17.44
CA PRO A 63 -1.49 1.89 18.56
C PRO A 63 -1.29 0.37 18.71
N ILE A 64 -0.89 -0.32 17.65
CA ILE A 64 -0.68 -1.77 17.64
C ILE A 64 0.76 -2.17 17.95
N GLY A 65 1.66 -1.19 18.11
CA GLY A 65 3.08 -1.40 18.33
C GLY A 65 3.42 -1.92 19.72
N ILE A 66 4.73 -1.87 20.02
CA ILE A 66 5.30 -2.42 21.24
C ILE A 66 6.36 -1.49 21.84
N GLY A 67 6.58 -1.56 23.15
CA GLY A 67 7.61 -0.77 23.82
C GLY A 67 7.16 0.57 24.41
N TYR A 68 5.88 0.96 24.27
CA TYR A 68 5.29 2.11 24.95
C TYR A 68 4.59 1.66 26.25
N TYR A 69 5.17 2.00 27.40
CA TYR A 69 4.74 1.58 28.74
C TYR A 69 4.75 2.71 29.79
N PRO A 70 4.07 3.85 29.57
CA PRO A 70 4.10 4.98 30.49
C PRO A 70 3.43 4.71 31.85
N LEU A 71 2.51 3.74 31.94
CA LEU A 71 1.73 3.43 33.14
C LEU A 71 2.24 2.18 33.88
N THR A 72 2.92 1.27 33.19
CA THR A 72 3.55 0.09 33.77
C THR A 72 4.76 0.51 34.61
N LYS A 73 4.76 0.15 35.91
CA LYS A 73 5.81 0.55 36.86
C LYS A 73 6.54 -0.63 37.48
N ASN A 74 7.77 -0.38 37.91
CA ASN A 74 8.56 -1.27 38.77
C ASN A 74 8.66 -2.70 38.21
N ARG A 75 8.44 -3.72 39.04
CA ARG A 75 8.56 -5.14 38.70
C ARG A 75 7.60 -5.58 37.59
N ALA A 76 6.49 -4.86 37.36
CA ALA A 76 5.56 -5.18 36.28
C ALA A 76 6.14 -4.86 34.89
N LEU A 77 7.23 -4.07 34.83
CA LEU A 77 7.95 -3.80 33.60
C LEU A 77 8.84 -4.99 33.19
N ILE A 78 9.33 -5.79 34.13
CA ILE A 78 10.24 -6.90 33.85
C ILE A 78 9.57 -7.89 32.88
N GLY A 79 10.29 -8.26 31.82
CA GLY A 79 9.80 -9.15 30.78
C GLY A 79 8.92 -8.48 29.73
N LYS A 80 8.57 -7.20 29.89
CA LYS A 80 7.86 -6.46 28.84
C LYS A 80 8.78 -6.27 27.63
N PRO A 81 8.32 -6.57 26.41
CA PRO A 81 9.14 -6.52 25.20
C PRO A 81 9.40 -5.08 24.72
N LEU A 82 10.56 -4.86 24.09
CA LEU A 82 10.90 -3.62 23.40
C LEU A 82 10.74 -3.74 21.88
N ALA A 83 10.60 -2.61 21.20
CA ALA A 83 10.54 -2.56 19.74
C ALA A 83 11.84 -3.08 19.10
N ASN A 84 11.67 -3.79 17.98
CA ASN A 84 12.77 -4.32 17.18
C ASN A 84 13.26 -3.30 16.16
N THR A 85 12.39 -2.43 15.65
CA THR A 85 12.75 -1.46 14.60
C THR A 85 12.83 -0.04 15.15
N CYS A 86 13.83 0.72 14.72
CA CYS A 86 14.02 2.10 15.15
C CYS A 86 14.76 2.96 14.13
N GLU A 87 14.62 4.28 14.26
CA GLU A 87 15.50 5.22 13.56
C GLU A 87 16.98 4.86 13.78
N ILE A 88 17.80 5.08 12.75
CA ILE A 88 19.22 4.74 12.78
C ILE A 88 19.89 5.42 13.98
N GLY A 89 20.55 4.62 14.83
CA GLY A 89 21.22 5.10 16.04
C GLY A 89 20.30 5.63 17.13
N ARG A 90 18.98 5.40 17.03
CA ARG A 90 17.99 5.91 17.99
C ARG A 90 17.03 4.80 18.48
N PRO A 91 17.55 3.76 19.16
CA PRO A 91 16.72 2.72 19.74
C PRO A 91 15.79 3.29 20.83
N ALA A 92 14.58 2.74 20.89
CA ALA A 92 13.69 2.98 22.02
C ALA A 92 14.25 2.24 23.25
N ILE A 93 14.66 3.00 24.25
CA ILE A 93 15.26 2.52 25.52
C ILE A 93 14.58 3.12 26.75
N GLY A 94 13.46 3.83 26.55
CA GLY A 94 12.62 4.40 27.60
C GLY A 94 11.24 3.78 27.59
N THR A 95 10.54 3.81 28.73
CA THR A 95 9.16 3.35 28.85
C THR A 95 8.17 4.32 28.22
N GLU A 96 8.56 5.59 28.09
CA GLU A 96 7.85 6.62 27.37
C GLU A 96 8.80 7.39 26.44
N GLY A 97 8.24 8.10 25.46
CA GLY A 97 9.04 8.91 24.55
C GLY A 97 8.34 9.18 23.23
N LYS A 98 9.04 9.90 22.35
CA LYS A 98 8.60 10.19 20.99
C LYS A 98 9.54 9.50 20.00
N TYR A 99 9.24 8.24 19.68
CA TYR A 99 10.00 7.46 18.70
C TYR A 99 9.11 7.16 17.50
N ARG A 100 9.63 7.41 16.30
CA ARG A 100 8.88 7.14 15.08
C ARG A 100 8.81 5.62 14.84
N PRO A 101 7.61 5.04 14.66
CA PRO A 101 7.47 3.63 14.34
C PRO A 101 8.07 3.33 12.96
N MET A 102 8.96 2.35 12.89
CA MET A 102 9.67 1.97 11.66
C MET A 102 9.21 0.62 11.12
N SER A 103 8.71 0.62 9.89
CA SER A 103 8.38 -0.59 9.12
C SER A 103 8.30 -0.23 7.63
N PHE A 104 8.29 -1.22 6.75
CA PHE A 104 8.02 -1.03 5.32
C PHE A 104 6.55 -1.26 4.94
N GLY A 105 5.79 -1.94 5.81
CA GLY A 105 4.42 -2.36 5.51
C GLY A 105 3.41 -1.21 5.42
N PRO A 106 2.15 -1.54 5.08
CA PRO A 106 1.07 -0.56 5.05
C PRO A 106 0.72 -0.06 6.46
N VAL A 107 0.32 1.22 6.57
CA VAL A 107 -0.26 1.78 7.80
C VAL A 107 -1.77 1.52 7.88
N SER A 108 -2.26 1.25 9.09
CA SER A 108 -3.67 1.03 9.37
C SER A 108 -4.51 2.32 9.27
N ARG A 109 -5.83 2.18 9.05
CA ARG A 109 -6.75 3.33 8.88
C ARG A 109 -6.87 4.23 10.11
N ASN A 110 -6.61 3.67 11.30
CA ASN A 110 -6.69 4.36 12.58
C ASN A 110 -5.39 5.11 12.94
N THR A 111 -4.33 5.05 12.13
CA THR A 111 -3.15 5.87 12.37
C THR A 111 -3.43 7.33 12.10
N ARG A 112 -2.70 8.21 12.79
CA ARG A 112 -2.82 9.67 12.64
C ARG A 112 -2.65 10.16 11.20
N ASP A 113 -1.82 9.47 10.42
CA ASP A 113 -1.56 9.79 9.02
C ASP A 113 -2.79 9.63 8.13
N ARG A 114 -3.69 8.71 8.47
CA ARG A 114 -4.89 8.40 7.68
C ARG A 114 -6.16 8.96 8.29
N VAL A 115 -6.34 8.85 9.60
CA VAL A 115 -7.59 9.24 10.27
C VAL A 115 -7.96 10.71 10.06
N LYS A 116 -6.96 11.59 9.92
CA LYS A 116 -7.16 13.03 9.63
C LYS A 116 -7.86 13.30 8.29
N HIS A 117 -7.91 12.31 7.40
CA HIS A 117 -8.54 12.38 6.08
C HIS A 117 -9.95 11.75 6.06
N ALA A 118 -10.40 11.19 7.19
CA ALA A 118 -11.71 10.54 7.26
C ALA A 118 -12.89 11.54 7.16
N GLY A 119 -12.63 12.83 7.36
CA GLY A 119 -13.66 13.86 7.47
C GLY A 119 -14.38 13.84 8.82
N THR A 120 -15.41 14.67 8.96
CA THR A 120 -16.13 14.91 10.21
C THR A 120 -17.49 14.20 10.21
N TYR A 121 -17.72 13.32 11.19
CA TYR A 121 -18.97 12.56 11.38
C TYR A 121 -19.68 13.02 12.66
N ASP A 122 -20.26 14.21 12.62
CA ASP A 122 -21.04 14.78 13.73
C ASP A 122 -22.56 14.60 13.52
N GLN A 123 -23.37 15.19 14.40
CA GLN A 123 -24.83 15.11 14.33
C GLN A 123 -25.38 15.70 13.03
N ALA A 124 -24.75 16.76 12.49
CA ALA A 124 -25.17 17.34 11.22
C ALA A 124 -24.92 16.37 10.05
N TRP A 125 -23.81 15.62 10.06
CA TRP A 125 -23.63 14.53 9.11
C TRP A 125 -24.73 13.46 9.22
N VAL A 126 -25.11 13.07 10.44
CA VAL A 126 -26.18 12.08 10.67
C VAL A 126 -27.51 12.55 10.08
N GLU A 127 -27.87 13.81 10.32
CA GLU A 127 -29.17 14.37 9.92
C GLU A 127 -29.25 14.69 8.42
N ASP A 128 -28.18 15.21 7.82
CA ASP A 128 -28.23 15.80 6.49
C ASP A 128 -27.50 15.01 5.38
N LEU A 129 -26.54 14.13 5.74
CA LEU A 129 -25.61 13.53 4.77
C LEU A 129 -25.57 12.01 4.79
N ALA A 130 -25.87 11.37 5.92
CA ALA A 130 -25.86 9.91 6.02
C ALA A 130 -26.77 9.28 4.93
N PRO A 131 -26.34 8.21 4.24
CA PRO A 131 -25.15 7.39 4.48
C PRO A 131 -23.92 7.77 3.62
N PHE A 132 -23.86 8.96 3.02
CA PHE A 132 -22.74 9.38 2.18
C PHE A 132 -21.52 9.81 2.99
N TRP A 133 -20.37 9.92 2.32
CA TRP A 133 -19.15 10.46 2.93
C TRP A 133 -19.35 11.92 3.39
N PRO A 134 -18.68 12.35 4.49
CA PRO A 134 -18.63 13.75 4.86
C PRO A 134 -18.11 14.65 3.74
N LYS A 135 -18.52 15.92 3.74
CA LYS A 135 -18.11 16.90 2.72
C LYS A 135 -16.59 17.15 2.72
N ASP A 136 -15.95 17.01 3.87
CA ASP A 136 -14.51 17.15 4.10
C ASP A 136 -13.74 15.82 4.02
N PHE A 137 -14.39 14.73 3.56
CA PHE A 137 -13.72 13.47 3.32
C PHE A 137 -12.65 13.62 2.22
N ASP A 138 -11.46 13.10 2.48
CA ASP A 138 -10.34 13.15 1.56
C ASP A 138 -9.91 11.73 1.17
N TYR A 139 -9.87 11.45 -0.14
CA TYR A 139 -9.49 10.14 -0.68
C TYR A 139 -8.10 9.67 -0.25
N ARG A 140 -7.21 10.57 0.21
CA ARG A 140 -5.94 10.21 0.86
C ARG A 140 -6.14 9.30 2.08
N PHE A 141 -7.33 9.24 2.67
CA PHE A 141 -7.71 8.25 3.67
C PHE A 141 -7.46 6.80 3.21
N PHE A 142 -7.60 6.52 1.91
CA PHE A 142 -7.36 5.19 1.35
C PHE A 142 -5.88 4.88 1.04
N GLN A 143 -4.98 5.87 1.12
CA GLN A 143 -3.56 5.65 0.89
C GLN A 143 -2.93 4.90 2.08
N SER A 144 -2.58 3.64 1.87
CA SER A 144 -1.99 2.78 2.91
C SER A 144 -0.47 2.82 2.94
N ALA A 145 0.19 3.33 1.90
CA ALA A 145 1.64 3.50 1.93
C ALA A 145 2.02 4.57 2.98
N PRO A 146 3.00 4.31 3.86
CA PRO A 146 3.51 5.34 4.77
C PRO A 146 4.04 6.57 3.99
N LEU A 147 3.94 7.78 4.57
CA LEU A 147 4.30 9.04 3.88
C LEU A 147 5.72 9.02 3.28
N ASP A 148 6.68 8.37 3.94
CA ASP A 148 8.06 8.24 3.48
C ASP A 148 8.28 7.20 2.38
N GLN A 149 7.22 6.53 1.95
CA GLN A 149 7.18 5.56 0.86
C GLN A 149 6.20 5.98 -0.26
N GLN A 150 5.69 7.21 -0.21
CA GLN A 150 4.80 7.76 -1.22
C GLN A 150 5.59 8.54 -2.28
N ILE A 151 5.26 8.30 -3.54
CA ILE A 151 5.72 9.05 -4.71
C ILE A 151 4.50 9.34 -5.59
N PRO A 152 4.56 10.31 -6.53
CA PRO A 152 3.43 10.61 -7.39
C PRO A 152 2.91 9.39 -8.19
N HIS A 153 3.82 8.60 -8.78
CA HIS A 153 3.57 7.32 -9.45
C HIS A 153 4.90 6.73 -9.94
N LEU A 154 4.88 5.47 -10.37
CA LEU A 154 5.99 4.79 -11.03
C LEU A 154 5.96 5.05 -12.53
N LEU A 155 7.11 5.34 -13.11
CA LEU A 155 7.33 5.56 -14.54
C LEU A 155 7.75 4.28 -15.28
N GLY A 156 8.26 3.28 -14.53
CA GLY A 156 8.92 2.11 -15.08
C GLY A 156 10.39 2.38 -15.38
N GLY A 157 11.21 1.34 -15.26
CA GLY A 157 12.66 1.43 -15.41
C GLY A 157 13.39 1.92 -14.16
N GLU A 158 12.71 2.15 -13.04
CA GLU A 158 13.35 2.44 -11.76
C GLU A 158 14.19 1.25 -11.29
N GLU A 159 15.39 1.56 -10.80
CA GLU A 159 16.21 0.58 -10.09
C GLU A 159 15.66 0.39 -8.67
N VAL A 160 15.56 -0.87 -8.26
CA VAL A 160 15.19 -1.29 -6.92
C VAL A 160 16.39 -1.98 -6.30
N GLU A 161 16.64 -1.65 -5.03
CA GLU A 161 17.71 -2.22 -4.24
C GLU A 161 17.16 -2.54 -2.85
N LEU A 162 17.35 -3.78 -2.42
CA LEU A 162 16.93 -4.29 -1.12
C LEU A 162 18.19 -4.75 -0.38
N GLU A 163 18.41 -4.24 0.83
CA GLU A 163 19.57 -4.57 1.65
C GLU A 163 19.08 -5.12 3.00
N ASN A 164 19.49 -6.34 3.33
CA ASN A 164 19.07 -7.14 4.49
C ASN A 164 17.55 -7.33 4.59
N LEU A 165 16.87 -7.42 3.44
CA LEU A 165 15.42 -7.69 3.36
C LEU A 165 15.09 -9.06 2.79
N SER A 166 16.12 -9.84 2.41
CA SER A 166 16.03 -11.23 1.96
C SER A 166 17.23 -12.03 2.48
N ALA A 167 17.24 -13.34 2.26
CA ALA A 167 18.31 -14.23 2.72
C ALA A 167 19.63 -14.00 1.96
N GLU A 168 19.54 -13.44 0.77
CA GLU A 168 20.62 -13.10 -0.16
C GLU A 168 21.39 -11.86 0.29
N GLY A 169 20.85 -11.10 1.25
CA GLY A 169 21.46 -9.91 1.81
C GLY A 169 21.30 -8.68 0.91
N LEU A 170 21.80 -8.72 -0.32
CA LEU A 170 21.68 -7.61 -1.26
C LEU A 170 21.05 -8.05 -2.58
N GLU A 171 19.90 -7.46 -2.90
CA GLU A 171 19.18 -7.71 -4.15
C GLU A 171 19.00 -6.44 -4.96
N HIS A 172 19.09 -6.61 -6.28
CA HIS A 172 18.86 -5.55 -7.25
C HIS A 172 18.01 -6.05 -8.40
N PHE A 173 17.02 -5.25 -8.78
CA PHE A 173 16.22 -5.49 -9.97
C PHE A 173 15.68 -4.18 -10.52
N ARG A 174 15.16 -4.23 -11.75
CA ARG A 174 14.62 -3.05 -12.42
C ARG A 174 13.12 -3.24 -12.66
N ILE A 175 12.34 -2.21 -12.32
CA ILE A 175 10.92 -2.20 -12.63
C ILE A 175 10.74 -2.23 -14.16
N PRO A 176 9.93 -3.15 -14.71
CA PRO A 176 9.70 -3.20 -16.14
C PRO A 176 9.00 -1.92 -16.61
N LYS A 177 9.35 -1.45 -17.81
CA LYS A 177 8.66 -0.34 -18.46
C LYS A 177 7.49 -0.89 -19.26
N PHE A 178 6.28 -0.72 -18.74
CA PHE A 178 5.06 -1.23 -19.37
C PHE A 178 3.98 -0.15 -19.45
N SER A 179 3.37 -0.01 -20.64
CA SER A 179 2.23 0.86 -20.86
C SER A 179 0.94 0.04 -20.75
N MET A 180 -0.04 0.55 -20.00
CA MET A 180 -1.32 -0.12 -19.80
C MET A 180 -2.46 0.74 -20.36
N PRO A 181 -2.70 0.74 -21.69
CA PRO A 181 -3.85 1.44 -22.24
C PRO A 181 -5.14 0.74 -21.81
N VAL A 182 -6.18 1.52 -21.55
CA VAL A 182 -7.51 1.06 -21.16
C VAL A 182 -8.54 1.72 -22.07
N ILE A 183 -9.49 0.94 -22.56
CA ILE A 183 -10.64 1.44 -23.31
C ILE A 183 -11.90 1.13 -22.52
N PHE A 184 -12.62 2.18 -22.16
CA PHE A 184 -13.94 2.11 -21.56
C PHE A 184 -14.99 2.26 -22.67
N ALA A 185 -15.77 1.21 -22.90
CA ALA A 185 -16.80 1.18 -23.93
C ALA A 185 -18.19 1.21 -23.27
N PRO A 186 -18.87 2.37 -23.26
CA PRO A 186 -20.20 2.47 -22.70
C PRO A 186 -21.27 1.82 -23.61
N HIS A 187 -22.44 1.55 -23.06
CA HIS A 187 -23.60 1.08 -23.84
C HIS A 187 -24.07 2.11 -24.88
N ARG A 188 -23.91 3.40 -24.60
CA ARG A 188 -24.26 4.52 -25.47
C ARG A 188 -23.16 5.57 -25.39
N GLY A 189 -22.81 6.15 -26.54
CA GLY A 189 -21.77 7.18 -26.63
C GLY A 189 -20.47 6.67 -27.26
N GLN A 190 -19.43 7.49 -27.16
CA GLN A 190 -18.10 7.17 -27.68
C GLN A 190 -17.27 6.40 -26.66
N GLU A 191 -16.32 5.62 -27.15
CA GLU A 191 -15.32 4.97 -26.30
C GLU A 191 -14.39 6.01 -25.69
N GLU A 192 -14.10 5.84 -24.41
CA GLU A 192 -13.12 6.63 -23.70
C GLU A 192 -11.82 5.84 -23.58
N LYS A 193 -10.72 6.45 -24.03
CA LYS A 193 -9.39 5.85 -23.93
C LYS A 193 -8.64 6.53 -22.81
N ALA A 194 -8.09 5.72 -21.92
CA ALA A 194 -7.21 6.15 -20.85
C ALA A 194 -5.89 5.37 -20.92
N THR A 195 -4.85 5.91 -20.30
CA THR A 195 -3.65 5.15 -19.98
C THR A 195 -3.63 4.99 -18.47
N ALA A 196 -3.69 3.76 -17.99
CA ALA A 196 -3.65 3.50 -16.55
C ALA A 196 -2.26 3.86 -16.00
N MET A 197 -2.24 4.47 -14.83
CA MET A 197 -1.00 4.86 -14.13
C MET A 197 -0.56 3.76 -13.19
N CYS A 198 0.73 3.40 -13.24
CA CYS A 198 1.33 2.50 -12.27
C CYS A 198 1.53 3.22 -10.94
N ASP A 199 0.70 2.95 -9.95
CA ASP A 199 0.62 3.75 -8.73
C ASP A 199 0.91 2.95 -7.46
N THR A 200 1.18 1.64 -7.56
CA THR A 200 1.55 0.80 -6.43
C THR A 200 2.58 -0.24 -6.84
N LEU A 201 3.70 -0.26 -6.11
CA LEU A 201 4.67 -1.35 -6.09
C LEU A 201 4.60 -2.01 -4.71
N MET A 202 4.29 -3.30 -4.70
CA MET A 202 4.39 -4.14 -3.52
C MET A 202 5.54 -5.12 -3.73
N ILE A 203 6.44 -5.22 -2.76
CA ILE A 203 7.60 -6.11 -2.82
C ILE A 203 7.43 -7.14 -1.71
N GLU A 204 7.57 -8.40 -2.05
CA GLU A 204 7.44 -9.55 -1.16
C GLU A 204 8.75 -10.35 -1.23
N PRO A 205 9.82 -9.90 -0.56
CA PRO A 205 11.16 -10.47 -0.73
C PRO A 205 11.22 -11.96 -0.34
N ASP A 206 10.50 -12.33 0.71
CA ASP A 206 10.40 -13.72 1.19
C ASP A 206 9.83 -14.68 0.13
N GLU A 207 9.04 -14.18 -0.82
CA GLU A 207 8.45 -14.96 -1.91
C GLU A 207 9.15 -14.68 -3.25
N ASN A 208 10.24 -13.92 -3.23
CA ASN A 208 11.01 -13.48 -4.40
C ASN A 208 10.10 -12.94 -5.52
N ARG A 209 9.16 -12.07 -5.16
CA ARG A 209 8.25 -11.44 -6.11
C ARG A 209 7.96 -9.99 -5.79
N PHE A 210 7.48 -9.28 -6.80
CA PHE A 210 6.87 -7.97 -6.63
C PHE A 210 5.62 -7.87 -7.50
N THR A 211 4.69 -7.03 -7.08
CA THR A 211 3.42 -6.76 -7.77
C THR A 211 3.35 -5.29 -8.12
N LEU A 212 2.98 -5.00 -9.37
CA LEU A 212 2.68 -3.65 -9.85
C LEU A 212 1.18 -3.51 -10.09
N THR A 213 0.59 -2.43 -9.61
CA THR A 213 -0.83 -2.10 -9.87
C THR A 213 -0.92 -0.89 -10.77
N TRP A 214 -1.71 -1.00 -11.83
CA TRP A 214 -2.10 0.12 -12.68
C TRP A 214 -3.56 0.49 -12.42
N ARG A 215 -3.85 1.79 -12.27
CA ARG A 215 -5.22 2.29 -12.05
C ARG A 215 -5.60 3.31 -13.12
N ALA A 216 -6.83 3.21 -13.61
CA ALA A 216 -7.47 4.17 -14.49
C ALA A 216 -8.88 4.47 -13.97
N PRO A 217 -9.19 5.72 -13.56
CA PRO A 217 -10.53 6.08 -13.13
C PRO A 217 -11.47 6.22 -14.34
N PHE A 218 -12.74 5.84 -14.15
CA PHE A 218 -13.82 6.13 -15.10
C PHE A 218 -15.01 6.73 -14.34
N GLY A 219 -15.43 7.93 -14.73
CA GLY A 219 -16.54 8.64 -14.09
C GLY A 219 -17.89 8.21 -14.65
N LEU A 220 -18.72 7.58 -13.81
CA LEU A 220 -20.12 7.30 -14.12
C LEU A 220 -20.94 8.60 -14.05
N ARG A 221 -21.88 8.82 -14.98
CA ARG A 221 -22.66 10.07 -15.10
C ARG A 221 -24.15 9.90 -14.77
N ARG A 222 -24.68 8.70 -14.96
CA ARG A 222 -26.09 8.34 -14.86
C ARG A 222 -26.32 7.20 -13.87
N ASN A 223 -25.65 6.06 -14.03
CA ASN A 223 -25.81 4.87 -13.18
C ASN A 223 -24.66 3.86 -13.35
N MET A 224 -24.64 2.82 -12.52
CA MET A 224 -23.60 1.79 -12.51
C MET A 224 -23.55 0.88 -13.75
N PHE A 225 -24.58 0.92 -14.62
CA PHE A 225 -24.69 0.08 -15.81
C PHE A 225 -24.33 0.82 -17.10
N GLU A 226 -23.64 1.96 -17.02
CA GLU A 226 -23.24 2.72 -18.20
C GLU A 226 -22.17 2.03 -19.05
N LEU A 227 -21.30 1.26 -18.39
CA LEU A 227 -20.21 0.53 -19.05
C LEU A 227 -20.69 -0.83 -19.55
N LYS A 228 -20.46 -1.07 -20.85
CA LYS A 228 -20.71 -2.37 -21.48
C LYS A 228 -19.49 -3.27 -21.41
N GLU A 229 -18.32 -2.70 -21.65
CA GLU A 229 -17.07 -3.44 -21.81
C GLU A 229 -15.89 -2.57 -21.37
N ILE A 230 -14.90 -3.21 -20.74
CA ILE A 230 -13.60 -2.59 -20.42
C ILE A 230 -12.52 -3.47 -21.05
N ILE A 231 -11.61 -2.83 -21.79
CA ILE A 231 -10.53 -3.49 -22.49
C ILE A 231 -9.23 -2.99 -21.89
N VAL A 232 -8.41 -3.90 -21.38
CA VAL A 232 -7.17 -3.57 -20.68
C VAL A 232 -5.98 -4.14 -21.47
N GLY A 233 -4.97 -3.30 -21.69
CA GLY A 233 -3.73 -3.66 -22.37
C GLY A 233 -3.73 -3.41 -23.88
N GLU A 234 -2.57 -3.63 -24.49
CA GLU A 234 -2.41 -3.47 -25.93
C GLU A 234 -3.07 -4.62 -26.68
N MET A 235 -4.17 -4.32 -27.37
CA MET A 235 -4.83 -5.30 -28.22
C MET A 235 -4.16 -5.39 -29.59
N PRO A 236 -3.87 -6.60 -30.09
CA PRO A 236 -3.29 -6.79 -31.43
C PRO A 236 -4.25 -6.28 -32.51
N TRP A 237 -3.71 -5.94 -33.67
CA TRP A 237 -4.49 -5.33 -34.76
C TRP A 237 -5.64 -6.22 -35.23
N SER A 238 -5.42 -7.54 -35.33
CA SER A 238 -6.45 -8.53 -35.68
C SER A 238 -7.67 -8.46 -34.76
N TRP A 239 -7.44 -8.32 -33.45
CA TRP A 239 -8.50 -8.18 -32.46
C TRP A 239 -9.28 -6.87 -32.65
N ARG A 240 -8.58 -5.76 -32.88
CA ARG A 240 -9.20 -4.44 -33.11
C ARG A 240 -10.10 -4.46 -34.35
N THR A 241 -9.64 -5.11 -35.42
CA THR A 241 -10.37 -5.24 -36.67
C THR A 241 -11.62 -6.12 -36.51
N ALA A 242 -11.49 -7.28 -35.86
CA ALA A 242 -12.63 -8.16 -35.57
C ALA A 242 -13.70 -7.47 -34.70
N ARG A 243 -13.28 -6.71 -33.69
CA ARG A 243 -14.19 -5.95 -32.83
C ARG A 243 -14.91 -4.83 -33.60
N ARG A 244 -14.20 -4.07 -34.43
CA ARG A 244 -14.82 -3.07 -35.31
C ARG A 244 -15.86 -3.69 -36.24
N SER A 245 -15.59 -4.87 -36.78
CA SER A 245 -16.55 -5.59 -37.62
C SER A 245 -17.82 -6.00 -36.88
N ARG A 246 -17.68 -6.48 -35.63
CA ARG A 246 -18.84 -6.80 -34.77
C ARG A 246 -19.68 -5.57 -34.44
N ILE A 247 -19.03 -4.42 -34.18
CA ILE A 247 -19.70 -3.18 -33.80
C ILE A 247 -20.39 -2.51 -35.00
N THR A 248 -19.74 -2.48 -36.17
CA THR A 248 -20.24 -1.75 -37.36
C THR A 248 -21.07 -2.61 -38.32
N GLY A 249 -21.08 -3.93 -38.13
CA GLY A 249 -21.64 -4.88 -39.10
C GLY A 249 -20.84 -4.99 -40.40
N LYS A 250 -19.76 -4.22 -40.59
CA LYS A 250 -18.92 -4.23 -41.79
C LYS A 250 -17.79 -5.22 -41.63
N ARG A 251 -17.73 -6.22 -42.51
CA ARG A 251 -16.64 -7.21 -42.55
C ARG A 251 -15.35 -6.52 -42.98
N HIS A 252 -14.37 -6.48 -42.09
CA HIS A 252 -13.04 -5.98 -42.37
C HIS A 252 -12.09 -7.15 -42.61
N TYR A 253 -11.14 -6.95 -43.51
CA TYR A 253 -10.18 -7.95 -43.94
C TYR A 253 -8.81 -7.62 -43.37
N GLY A 254 -8.08 -8.66 -42.98
CA GLY A 254 -6.75 -8.56 -42.40
C GLY A 254 -5.67 -8.10 -43.40
N SER A 255 -5.93 -8.26 -44.69
CA SER A 255 -5.08 -7.79 -45.79
C SER A 255 -5.90 -7.54 -47.06
N LEU A 256 -5.29 -6.85 -48.03
CA LEU A 256 -5.88 -6.67 -49.38
C LEU A 256 -6.09 -8.01 -50.08
N GLU A 257 -5.22 -8.98 -49.82
CA GLU A 257 -5.24 -10.33 -50.39
C GLU A 257 -6.45 -11.13 -49.89
N GLU A 258 -6.76 -11.02 -48.59
CA GLU A 258 -7.94 -11.63 -47.98
C GLU A 258 -9.26 -11.02 -48.51
N LEU A 259 -9.29 -9.71 -48.74
CA LEU A 259 -10.41 -9.02 -49.40
C LEU A 259 -10.63 -9.58 -50.81
N ILE A 260 -9.56 -9.70 -51.61
CA ILE A 260 -9.63 -10.17 -53.00
C ILE A 260 -10.12 -11.62 -53.07
N GLN A 261 -9.61 -12.51 -52.20
CA GLN A 261 -10.05 -13.91 -52.15
C GLN A 261 -11.53 -14.03 -51.78
N THR A 262 -11.99 -13.23 -50.82
CA THR A 262 -13.40 -13.25 -50.39
C THR A 262 -14.34 -12.73 -51.47
N ASN A 263 -13.93 -11.72 -52.24
CA ASN A 263 -14.70 -11.23 -53.37
C ASN A 263 -14.72 -12.21 -54.56
N ARG A 264 -13.63 -12.95 -54.81
CA ARG A 264 -13.60 -14.01 -55.83
C ARG A 264 -14.55 -15.15 -55.48
N ARG A 265 -14.61 -15.57 -54.21
CA ARG A 265 -15.55 -16.61 -53.73
C ARG A 265 -17.02 -16.22 -53.80
N LYS A 266 -17.35 -14.92 -53.83
CA LYS A 266 -18.74 -14.43 -53.98
C LYS A 266 -19.23 -14.32 -55.42
N LYS A 267 -18.33 -14.38 -56.40
CA LYS A 267 -18.64 -14.27 -57.84
C LYS A 267 -18.68 -15.63 -58.56
N SER A 268 -18.29 -16.69 -57.87
CA SER A 268 -18.53 -18.09 -58.24
C SER A 268 -19.85 -18.55 -57.65
#